data_AF-A0A3B0WA84-F1
#
_entry.id   AF-A0A3B0WA84-F1
#
_cell.length_a   1.000
_cell.length_b   1.000
_cell.length_c   1.000
_cell.angle_alpha   90.00
_cell.angle_beta   90.00
_cell.angle_gamma   90.00
#
_symmetry.space_group_name_H-M   'P 1'
#
loop_
_entity.id
_entity.type
_entity.pdbx_description
1 polymer ?
#
loop_
_entity_poly.entity_id
_entity_poly.type
_entity_poly.pdbx_seq_one_letter_code
_entity_poly.pdbx_strand_id
1 'polypeptide(L)'
;MKKQIISKSKAFNKLIKAFISRYEAKRHLIVLNLAFLAVITGCGSPGATKIDDNSYYQLEDEVAVLINSSVADAAPLEMKFIQQKLQLAKQAKADRKRGLEAQYTEQIHADIKIAKLRAELNQKNNQLLNKRDQVSAAQVYQMELQERLQ
;
A
#
# COMPACT_ATOMS: atom_id res chain seq x y z
N MET A 1 -38.35 24.39 -49.18
CA MET A 1 -37.14 23.78 -48.57
C MET A 1 -36.57 24.51 -47.34
N LYS A 2 -36.64 25.85 -47.20
CA LYS A 2 -36.02 26.58 -46.05
C LYS A 2 -36.57 26.23 -44.65
N LYS A 3 -37.86 25.89 -44.51
CA LYS A 3 -38.48 25.58 -43.19
C LYS A 3 -37.96 24.28 -42.54
N GLN A 4 -37.58 23.26 -43.32
CA GLN A 4 -37.04 22.01 -42.77
C GLN A 4 -35.62 22.16 -42.21
N ILE A 5 -34.81 23.04 -42.79
CA ILE A 5 -33.42 23.30 -42.35
C ILE A 5 -33.40 24.02 -41.00
N ILE A 6 -34.32 24.98 -40.79
CA ILE A 6 -34.44 25.74 -39.53
C ILE A 6 -34.97 24.86 -38.38
N SER A 7 -35.87 23.91 -38.68
CA SER A 7 -36.37 22.94 -37.70
C SER A 7 -35.25 22.00 -37.21
N LYS A 8 -34.44 21.47 -38.13
CA LYS A 8 -33.30 20.59 -37.80
C LYS A 8 -32.24 21.30 -36.95
N SER A 9 -31.95 22.58 -37.21
CA SER A 9 -30.96 23.31 -36.41
C SER A 9 -31.44 23.56 -34.98
N LYS A 10 -32.74 23.85 -34.76
CA LYS A 10 -33.32 24.02 -33.41
C LYS A 10 -33.32 22.70 -32.61
N ALA A 11 -33.63 21.58 -33.26
CA ALA A 11 -33.59 20.26 -32.62
C ALA A 11 -32.15 19.86 -32.22
N PHE A 12 -31.18 20.09 -33.11
CA PHE A 12 -29.77 19.82 -32.84
C PHE A 12 -29.21 20.69 -31.71
N ASN A 13 -29.55 21.98 -31.69
CA ASN A 13 -29.12 22.90 -30.64
C ASN A 13 -29.73 22.56 -29.26
N LYS A 14 -30.96 22.00 -29.24
CA LYS A 14 -31.60 21.50 -28.02
C LYS A 14 -30.91 20.23 -27.50
N LEU A 15 -30.49 19.32 -28.39
CA LEU A 15 -29.74 18.13 -28.04
C LEU A 15 -28.34 18.46 -27.50
N ILE A 16 -27.63 19.40 -28.13
CA ILE A 16 -26.32 19.85 -27.66
C ILE A 16 -26.43 20.49 -26.26
N LYS A 17 -27.42 21.36 -26.02
CA LYS A 17 -27.63 21.96 -24.69
C LYS A 17 -27.94 20.91 -23.62
N ALA A 18 -28.74 19.90 -23.94
CA ALA A 18 -29.03 18.79 -23.02
C ALA A 18 -27.80 17.92 -22.76
N PHE A 19 -26.94 17.73 -23.76
CA PHE A 19 -25.70 16.97 -23.62
C PHE A 19 -24.67 17.70 -22.75
N ILE A 20 -24.48 19.01 -22.98
CA ILE A 20 -23.59 19.87 -22.17
C ILE A 20 -24.08 19.92 -20.72
N SER A 21 -25.38 20.13 -20.49
CA SER A 21 -25.96 20.16 -19.13
C SER A 21 -25.78 18.84 -18.37
N ARG A 22 -25.92 17.69 -19.04
CA ARG A 22 -25.66 16.37 -18.45
C ARG A 22 -24.18 16.13 -18.17
N TYR A 23 -23.28 16.69 -18.99
CA TYR A 23 -21.84 16.60 -18.80
C TYR A 23 -21.36 17.43 -17.60
N GLU A 24 -21.91 18.64 -17.43
CA GLU A 24 -21.63 19.48 -16.27
C GLU A 24 -22.18 18.90 -14.97
N ALA A 25 -23.39 18.34 -14.97
CA ALA A 25 -23.95 17.65 -13.80
C ALA A 25 -23.08 16.48 -13.31
N LYS A 26 -22.51 15.70 -14.25
CA LYS A 26 -21.55 14.63 -13.91
C LYS A 26 -20.23 15.16 -13.36
N ARG A 27 -19.72 16.29 -13.89
CA ARG A 27 -18.53 16.96 -13.35
C ARG A 27 -18.75 17.49 -11.94
N HIS A 28 -19.91 18.10 -11.67
CA HIS A 28 -20.26 18.56 -10.33
C HIS A 28 -20.39 17.40 -9.34
N LEU A 29 -20.97 16.26 -9.77
CA LEU A 29 -21.03 15.05 -8.94
C LEU A 29 -19.63 14.50 -8.62
N ILE A 30 -18.70 14.49 -9.59
CA ILE A 30 -17.33 14.00 -9.39
C ILE A 30 -16.55 14.95 -8.45
N VAL A 31 -16.66 16.26 -8.66
CA VAL A 31 -16.00 17.28 -7.81
C VAL A 31 -16.55 17.23 -6.39
N LEU A 32 -17.87 17.06 -6.23
CA LEU A 32 -18.50 16.91 -4.92
C LEU A 32 -18.03 15.64 -4.20
N ASN A 33 -17.91 14.52 -4.90
CA ASN A 33 -17.37 13.28 -4.32
C ASN A 33 -15.88 13.41 -3.95
N LEU A 34 -15.07 14.09 -4.76
CA LEU A 34 -13.66 14.36 -4.41
C LEU A 34 -13.54 15.26 -3.18
N ALA A 35 -14.37 16.31 -3.09
CA ALA A 35 -14.40 17.19 -1.93
C ALA A 35 -14.87 16.45 -0.67
N PHE A 36 -15.87 15.57 -0.81
CA PHE A 36 -16.35 14.74 0.30
C PHE A 36 -15.29 13.73 0.78
N LEU A 37 -14.54 13.10 -0.15
CA LEU A 37 -13.39 12.26 0.20
C LEU A 37 -12.29 13.05 0.92
N ALA A 38 -12.00 14.27 0.45
CA ALA A 38 -10.98 15.13 1.05
C ALA A 38 -11.36 15.57 2.47
N VAL A 39 -12.64 15.82 2.73
CA VAL A 39 -13.14 16.13 4.09
C VAL A 39 -13.08 14.89 4.99
N ILE A 40 -13.39 13.69 4.50
CA ILE A 40 -13.27 12.45 5.29
C ILE A 40 -11.81 12.16 5.64
N THR A 41 -10.85 12.43 4.75
CA THR A 41 -9.41 12.29 5.05
C THR A 41 -8.85 13.47 5.86
N GLY A 42 -9.48 14.65 5.79
CA GLY A 42 -9.05 15.87 6.48
C GLY A 42 -9.63 16.06 7.88
N CYS A 43 -10.71 15.36 8.22
CA CYS A 43 -11.32 15.33 9.55
C CYS A 43 -10.85 14.12 10.39
N GLY A 44 -9.63 13.64 10.15
CA GLY A 44 -8.89 12.92 11.18
C GLY A 44 -8.66 13.87 12.34
N SER A 45 -9.56 13.84 13.32
CA SER A 45 -9.30 14.40 14.65
C SER A 45 -7.85 14.09 15.02
N PRO A 46 -7.04 15.05 15.51
CA PRO A 46 -5.83 14.73 16.21
C PRO A 46 -6.28 14.13 17.55
N GLY A 47 -6.87 12.94 17.49
CA GLY A 47 -7.04 12.08 18.63
C GLY A 47 -5.63 11.90 19.11
N ALA A 48 -5.28 12.64 20.16
CA ALA A 48 -4.00 12.59 20.82
C ALA A 48 -3.70 11.11 21.00
N THR A 49 -2.82 10.58 20.16
CA THR A 49 -2.20 9.31 20.38
C THR A 49 -1.48 9.54 21.70
N LYS A 50 -2.13 9.11 22.77
CA LYS A 50 -1.51 9.04 24.09
C LYS A 50 -0.47 7.94 23.95
N ILE A 51 0.66 8.28 23.34
CA ILE A 51 1.84 7.44 23.41
C ILE A 51 2.16 7.41 24.90
N ASP A 52 2.13 6.21 25.47
CA ASP A 52 2.70 5.98 26.78
C ASP A 52 4.20 6.29 26.70
N ASP A 53 4.79 6.93 27.71
CA ASP A 53 6.21 7.31 27.66
C ASP A 53 7.13 6.10 27.40
N ASN A 54 6.64 4.88 27.70
CA ASN A 54 7.28 3.60 27.43
C ASN A 54 7.17 3.07 25.99
N SER A 55 6.20 3.51 25.17
CA SER A 55 6.00 2.91 23.84
C SER A 55 7.21 3.13 22.92
N TYR A 56 7.91 4.25 23.07
CA TYR A 56 9.13 4.52 22.31
C TYR A 56 10.28 3.56 22.69
N TYR A 57 10.46 3.28 23.98
CA TYR A 57 11.51 2.38 24.43
C TYR A 57 11.23 0.93 24.01
N GLN A 58 9.97 0.51 24.06
CA GLN A 58 9.54 -0.79 23.51
C GLN A 58 9.81 -0.90 22.01
N LEU A 59 9.63 0.20 21.27
CA LEU A 59 9.93 0.25 19.85
C LEU A 59 11.44 0.14 19.58
N GLU A 60 12.29 0.82 20.36
CA GLU A 60 13.75 0.69 20.25
C GLU A 60 14.18 -0.77 20.46
N ASP A 61 13.65 -1.43 21.48
CA ASP A 61 13.92 -2.84 21.75
C ASP A 61 13.43 -3.75 20.61
N GLU A 62 12.22 -3.53 20.09
CA GLU A 62 11.69 -4.32 18.96
C GLU A 62 12.58 -4.16 17.71
N VAL A 63 12.98 -2.93 17.39
CA VAL A 63 13.87 -2.66 16.25
C VAL A 63 15.25 -3.30 16.45
N ALA A 64 15.80 -3.26 17.66
CA ALA A 64 17.08 -3.90 17.98
C ALA A 64 17.01 -5.42 17.80
N VAL A 65 15.92 -6.06 18.23
CA VAL A 65 15.68 -7.49 17.99
C VAL A 65 15.54 -7.78 16.50
N LEU A 66 14.81 -6.93 15.77
CA LEU A 66 14.57 -7.12 14.33
C LEU A 66 15.87 -7.04 13.51
N ILE A 67 16.75 -6.10 13.83
CA ILE A 67 18.06 -5.93 13.17
C ILE A 67 18.92 -7.19 13.32
N ASN A 68 18.83 -7.87 14.46
CA ASN A 68 19.60 -9.08 14.74
C ASN A 68 18.90 -10.38 14.28
N SER A 69 17.79 -10.27 13.54
CA SER A 69 17.01 -11.41 13.07
C SER A 69 17.22 -11.68 11.58
N SER A 70 16.83 -12.87 11.12
CA SER A 70 16.82 -13.23 9.69
C SER A 70 15.88 -12.37 8.83
N VAL A 71 14.98 -11.59 9.45
CA VAL A 71 14.15 -10.61 8.75
C VAL A 71 15.00 -9.48 8.17
N ALA A 72 16.10 -9.12 8.83
CA ALA A 72 16.97 -8.04 8.37
C ALA A 72 17.60 -8.34 7.01
N ASP A 73 18.08 -9.58 6.83
CA ASP A 73 18.66 -10.03 5.56
C ASP A 73 17.61 -10.16 4.46
N ALA A 74 16.38 -10.56 4.82
CA ALA A 74 15.30 -10.76 3.87
C ALA A 74 14.61 -9.45 3.43
N ALA A 75 14.72 -8.37 4.21
CA ALA A 75 14.06 -7.09 3.97
C ALA A 75 15.00 -5.88 4.20
N PRO A 76 16.15 -5.80 3.50
CA PRO A 76 17.18 -4.79 3.79
C PRO A 76 16.73 -3.34 3.54
N LEU A 77 15.81 -3.14 2.59
CA LEU A 77 15.26 -1.81 2.28
C LEU A 77 14.35 -1.32 3.41
N GLU A 78 13.46 -2.18 3.90
CA GLU A 78 12.59 -1.86 5.04
C GLU A 78 13.42 -1.58 6.29
N MET A 79 14.48 -2.36 6.53
CA MET A 79 15.39 -2.09 7.65
C MET A 79 16.02 -0.70 7.58
N LYS A 80 16.41 -0.25 6.39
CA LYS A 80 16.94 1.10 6.19
C LYS A 80 15.89 2.17 6.53
N PHE A 81 14.64 1.99 6.10
CA PHE A 81 13.57 2.93 6.42
C PHE A 81 13.24 2.95 7.92
N ILE A 82 13.18 1.78 8.56
CA ILE A 82 12.97 1.63 10.00
C ILE A 82 14.06 2.39 10.78
N GLN A 83 15.34 2.17 10.45
CA GLN A 83 16.45 2.86 11.12
C GLN A 83 16.41 4.38 10.94
N GLN A 84 16.10 4.85 9.73
CA GLN A 84 15.97 6.29 9.44
C GLN A 84 14.81 6.92 10.22
N LYS A 85 13.64 6.27 10.24
CA LYS A 85 12.48 6.75 11.00
C LYS A 85 12.73 6.69 12.51
N LEU A 86 13.49 5.71 13.00
CA LEU A 86 13.86 5.62 14.42
C LEU A 86 14.71 6.83 14.84
N GLN A 87 15.65 7.26 13.99
CA GLN A 87 16.42 8.49 14.21
C GLN A 87 15.53 9.74 14.24
N LEU A 88 14.56 9.83 13.32
CA LEU A 88 13.60 10.94 13.31
C LEU A 88 12.68 10.93 14.55
N ALA A 89 12.24 9.75 14.99
CA ALA A 89 11.47 9.58 16.22
C ALA A 89 12.28 10.00 17.46
N LYS A 90 13.57 9.65 17.51
CA LYS A 90 14.50 10.07 18.56
C LYS A 90 14.63 11.58 18.62
N GLN A 91 14.78 12.23 17.46
CA GLN A 91 14.86 13.68 17.36
C GLN A 91 13.53 14.33 17.78
N ALA A 92 12.39 13.81 17.34
CA ALA A 92 11.08 14.31 17.74
C ALA A 92 10.84 14.21 19.26
N LYS A 93 11.30 13.11 19.88
CA LYS A 93 11.27 12.92 21.34
C LYS A 93 12.15 13.94 22.07
N ALA A 94 13.39 14.16 21.58
CA ALA A 94 14.31 15.16 22.13
C ALA A 94 13.73 16.59 22.01
N ASP A 95 13.09 16.90 20.89
CA ASP A 95 12.41 18.18 20.64
C ASP A 95 11.07 18.32 21.38
N ARG A 96 10.64 17.30 22.16
CA ARG A 96 9.34 17.22 22.84
C ARG A 96 8.12 17.31 21.90
N LYS A 97 8.29 16.96 20.61
CA LYS A 97 7.25 16.95 19.58
C LYS A 97 6.48 15.62 19.62
N ARG A 98 5.69 15.40 20.67
CA ARG A 98 4.95 14.14 20.93
C ARG A 98 4.10 13.65 19.75
N GLY A 99 3.45 14.56 19.02
CA GLY A 99 2.65 14.18 17.84
C GLY A 99 3.47 13.57 16.70
N LEU A 100 4.68 14.10 16.46
CA LEU A 100 5.59 13.57 15.44
C LEU A 100 6.24 12.26 15.90
N GLU A 101 6.60 12.16 17.20
CA GLU A 101 7.07 10.91 17.79
C GLU A 101 6.04 9.79 17.58
N ALA A 102 4.75 10.07 17.79
CA ALA A 102 3.67 9.10 17.59
C ALA A 102 3.59 8.65 16.15
N GLN A 103 3.61 9.62 15.24
CA GLN A 103 3.50 9.38 13.83
C GLN A 103 4.66 8.52 13.32
N TYR A 104 5.89 8.83 13.73
CA TYR A 104 7.04 8.01 13.36
C TYR A 104 6.98 6.62 14.00
N THR A 105 6.56 6.50 15.26
CA THR A 105 6.39 5.20 15.94
C THR A 105 5.39 4.31 15.21
N GLU A 106 4.22 4.86 14.83
CA GLU A 106 3.22 4.13 14.06
C GLU A 106 3.75 3.69 12.69
N GLN A 107 4.44 4.59 11.99
CA GLN A 107 5.07 4.28 10.70
C GLN A 107 6.13 3.18 10.82
N ILE A 108 6.92 3.18 11.91
CA ILE A 108 7.93 2.15 12.15
C ILE A 108 7.23 0.81 12.38
N HIS A 109 6.17 0.72 13.19
CA HIS A 109 5.43 -0.53 13.35
C HIS A 109 4.86 -1.06 12.02
N ALA A 110 4.36 -0.17 11.17
CA ALA A 110 3.92 -0.55 9.83
C ALA A 110 5.07 -1.11 8.98
N ASP A 111 6.22 -0.45 8.97
CA ASP A 111 7.40 -0.92 8.23
C ASP A 111 7.92 -2.26 8.76
N ILE A 112 7.93 -2.45 10.09
CA ILE A 112 8.29 -3.73 10.73
C ILE A 112 7.38 -4.86 10.23
N LYS A 113 6.07 -4.60 10.14
CA LYS A 113 5.11 -5.57 9.62
C LYS A 113 5.39 -5.90 8.16
N ILE A 114 5.70 -4.91 7.33
CA ILE A 114 6.08 -5.12 5.92
C ILE A 114 7.36 -5.96 5.83
N ALA A 115 8.37 -5.68 6.65
CA ALA A 115 9.62 -6.44 6.69
C ALA A 115 9.39 -7.91 7.04
N LYS A 116 8.60 -8.17 8.10
CA LYS A 116 8.21 -9.54 8.51
C LYS A 116 7.47 -10.27 7.39
N LEU A 117 6.51 -9.63 6.73
CA LEU A 117 5.76 -10.20 5.60
C LEU A 117 6.67 -10.50 4.40
N ARG A 118 7.64 -9.63 4.11
CA ARG A 118 8.61 -9.87 3.03
C ARG A 118 9.50 -11.08 3.34
N ALA A 119 9.97 -11.21 4.58
CA ALA A 119 10.73 -12.37 5.01
C ALA A 119 9.93 -13.68 4.86
N GLU A 120 8.66 -13.67 5.31
CA GLU A 120 7.78 -14.82 5.15
C GLU A 120 7.53 -15.15 3.67
N LEU A 121 7.26 -14.16 2.83
CA LEU A 121 7.08 -14.35 1.39
C LEU A 121 8.32 -15.01 0.75
N ASN A 122 9.52 -14.54 1.08
CA ASN A 122 10.76 -15.10 0.56
C ASN A 122 10.93 -16.56 1.02
N GLN A 123 10.64 -16.87 2.29
CA GLN A 123 10.67 -18.24 2.79
C GLN A 123 9.69 -19.15 2.03
N LYS A 124 8.45 -18.69 1.82
CA LYS A 124 7.44 -19.46 1.06
C LYS A 124 7.85 -19.65 -0.39
N ASN A 125 8.45 -18.64 -1.02
CA ASN A 125 8.93 -18.74 -2.39
C ASN A 125 10.05 -19.79 -2.51
N ASN A 126 11.01 -19.79 -1.58
CA ASN A 126 12.06 -20.81 -1.53
C ASN A 126 11.50 -22.22 -1.35
N GLN A 127 10.46 -22.39 -0.52
CA GLN A 127 9.76 -23.68 -0.38
C GLN A 127 9.08 -24.11 -1.68
N LEU A 128 8.49 -23.17 -2.41
CA LEU A 128 7.84 -23.45 -3.69
C LEU A 128 8.85 -23.87 -4.77
N LEU A 129 10.00 -23.18 -4.84
CA LEU A 129 11.09 -23.54 -5.75
C LEU A 129 11.64 -24.94 -5.44
N ASN A 130 11.89 -25.26 -4.17
CA ASN A 130 12.35 -26.60 -3.78
C ASN A 130 11.34 -27.69 -4.17
N LYS A 131 10.04 -27.45 -3.96
CA LYS A 131 9.00 -28.40 -4.36
C LYS A 131 8.90 -28.55 -5.88
N ARG A 132 9.03 -27.45 -6.62
CA ARG A 132 9.08 -27.49 -8.09
C ARG A 132 10.22 -28.39 -8.56
N ASP A 133 11.41 -28.22 -8.01
CA ASP A 133 12.59 -28.98 -8.41
C ASP A 133 12.44 -30.48 -8.08
N GLN A 134 11.84 -30.81 -6.94
CA GLN A 134 11.49 -32.19 -6.59
C GLN A 134 10.49 -32.81 -7.58
N VAL A 135 9.44 -32.07 -7.97
CA VAL A 135 8.46 -32.53 -8.96
C VAL A 135 9.12 -32.75 -10.32
N SER A 136 9.97 -31.83 -10.76
CA SER A 136 10.71 -31.98 -12.02
C SER A 136 11.62 -33.21 -11.99
N ALA A 137 12.35 -33.45 -10.90
CA ALA A 137 13.18 -34.65 -10.76
C ALA A 137 12.36 -35.95 -10.78
N ALA A 138 11.21 -35.96 -10.09
CA ALA A 138 10.31 -37.10 -10.08
C ALA A 138 9.72 -37.40 -11.47
N GLN A 139 9.39 -36.37 -12.25
CA GLN A 139 8.91 -36.51 -13.63
C GLN A 139 9.98 -37.12 -14.54
N VAL A 140 11.23 -36.66 -14.44
CA VAL A 140 12.36 -37.24 -15.21
C VAL A 140 12.53 -38.71 -14.89
N TYR A 141 12.54 -39.07 -13.61
CA TYR A 141 12.65 -40.47 -13.19
C TYR A 141 11.49 -41.34 -13.68
N GLN A 142 10.25 -40.81 -13.68
CA GLN A 142 9.11 -41.53 -14.24
C GLN A 142 9.24 -41.78 -15.74
N MET A 143 9.73 -40.79 -16.51
CA MET A 143 9.98 -40.95 -17.94
C MET A 143 11.04 -42.03 -18.19
N GLU A 144 12.16 -42.01 -17.47
CA GLU A 144 13.20 -43.04 -17.58
C GLU A 144 12.68 -44.46 -17.28
N LEU A 145 11.83 -44.61 -16.26
CA LEU A 145 11.20 -45.89 -15.94
C LEU A 145 10.24 -46.36 -17.04
N GLN A 146 9.47 -45.45 -17.63
CA GLN A 146 8.57 -45.76 -18.74
C GLN A 146 9.34 -46.22 -19.98
N GLU A 147 10.45 -45.54 -20.31
CA GLU A 147 11.33 -45.95 -21.43
C GLU A 147 11.94 -47.34 -21.21
N ARG A 148 12.31 -47.70 -19.97
CA ARG A 148 12.87 -49.03 -19.66
C ARG A 148 11.85 -50.17 -19.70
N LEU A 149 10.56 -49.85 -19.60
CA LEU A 149 9.47 -50.84 -19.62
C LEU A 149 8.89 -51.07 -21.03
N GLN A 150 9.28 -50.26 -22.01
CA GLN A 150 8.95 -50.43 -23.44
C GLN A 150 10.01 -51.29 -24.14
#